data_AF-A0A3D5MX89-F1
#
_entry.id   AF-A0A3D5MX89-F1
#
_cell.length_a   1.000
_cell.length_b   1.000
_cell.length_c   1.000
_cell.angle_alpha   90.00
_cell.angle_beta   90.00
_cell.angle_gamma   90.00
#
_symmetry.space_group_name_H-M   'P 1'
#
loop_
_entity.id
_entity.type
_entity.pdbx_description
1 polymer ?
#
loop_
_entity_poly.entity_id
_entity_poly.type
_entity_poly.pdbx_seq_one_letter_code
_entity_poly.pdbx_strand_id
1 'polypeptide(L)'
;MYIVNLKEINKNNISIAGGKGANLGELLQNNVQVPGGFVVTTYAYDEFLKNNGVDKIMKEITSGKYKGDYDYVRKVISNGKYPNEMLEQIKNAYGKDNKRVAVRSSATAEDLSDASFAGQQETYLNVRSLEALLQRIKNCFASCFSDRSIEYRKKSGYGENNVKGAVVVQDMIESECSGVMFTANVVNGNRDQMLINSSFGLGESVVSGIVNPDQFILDKYGQVISKTLGKKECKIIYDENETKKVKVDLEYQSKWSIGKEDIVKLYEISIIRL
;
A
#
# COMPACT_ATOMS: atom_id res chain seq x y z
N MET A 1 8.16 -19.85 -5.32
CA MET A 1 6.70 -19.77 -5.15
C MET A 1 6.26 -18.38 -5.60
N TYR A 2 5.30 -18.24 -6.52
CA TYR A 2 4.96 -16.93 -7.11
C TYR A 2 4.06 -16.12 -6.18
N ILE A 3 3.11 -16.79 -5.53
CA ILE A 3 2.10 -16.19 -4.66
C ILE A 3 2.21 -16.76 -3.26
N VAL A 4 2.08 -15.92 -2.22
CA VAL A 4 1.97 -16.34 -0.82
C VAL A 4 0.76 -15.69 -0.17
N ASN A 5 0.04 -16.41 0.67
CA ASN A 5 -1.10 -15.83 1.39
C ASN A 5 -0.61 -14.84 2.45
N LEU A 6 -1.31 -13.71 2.64
CA LEU A 6 -0.94 -12.75 3.69
C LEU A 6 -0.90 -13.38 5.09
N LYS A 7 -1.74 -14.39 5.35
CA LYS A 7 -1.82 -15.09 6.63
C LYS A 7 -0.59 -15.96 6.94
N GLU A 8 0.18 -16.30 5.91
CA GLU A 8 1.32 -17.23 5.98
C GLU A 8 2.66 -16.51 6.14
N ILE A 9 2.68 -15.18 6.14
CA ILE A 9 3.89 -14.36 6.23
C ILE A 9 3.90 -13.49 7.49
N ASN A 10 5.10 -13.05 7.87
CA ASN A 10 5.35 -12.15 9.01
C ASN A 10 6.57 -11.26 8.75
N LYS A 11 7.02 -10.51 9.77
CA LYS A 11 8.15 -9.58 9.64
C LYS A 11 9.46 -10.20 9.15
N ASN A 12 9.64 -11.52 9.28
CA ASN A 12 10.83 -12.21 8.77
C ASN A 12 10.79 -12.45 7.26
N ASN A 13 9.65 -12.20 6.60
CA ASN A 13 9.45 -12.44 5.17
C ASN A 13 9.60 -11.18 4.30
N ILE A 14 10.24 -10.10 4.80
CA ILE A 14 10.46 -8.85 4.03
C ILE A 14 11.15 -9.13 2.68
N SER A 15 12.11 -10.05 2.62
CA SER A 15 12.81 -10.43 1.38
C SER A 15 11.90 -11.05 0.32
N ILE A 16 10.76 -11.62 0.73
CA ILE A 16 9.78 -12.30 -0.12
C ILE A 16 8.61 -11.37 -0.46
N ALA A 17 8.12 -10.62 0.52
CA ALA A 17 6.85 -9.91 0.45
C ALA A 17 6.96 -8.38 0.47
N GLY A 18 8.17 -7.83 0.63
CA GLY A 18 8.38 -6.42 0.91
C GLY A 18 7.94 -6.03 2.33
N GLY A 19 8.19 -4.77 2.72
CA GLY A 19 7.89 -4.29 4.07
C GLY A 19 6.41 -4.28 4.39
N LYS A 20 5.56 -3.70 3.53
CA LYS A 20 4.10 -3.70 3.71
C LYS A 20 3.53 -5.11 3.77
N GLY A 21 3.95 -6.01 2.86
CA GLY A 21 3.44 -7.39 2.86
C GLY A 21 3.76 -8.10 4.17
N ALA A 22 5.02 -8.01 4.61
CA ALA A 22 5.48 -8.61 5.87
C ALA A 22 4.76 -8.02 7.11
N ASN A 23 4.62 -6.69 7.18
CA ASN A 23 3.92 -6.02 8.27
C ASN A 23 2.41 -6.35 8.32
N LEU A 24 1.74 -6.47 7.16
CA LEU A 24 0.34 -6.89 7.11
C LEU A 24 0.15 -8.34 7.58
N GLY A 25 1.08 -9.22 7.23
CA GLY A 25 1.08 -10.60 7.72
C GLY A 25 1.32 -10.69 9.23
N GLU A 26 2.25 -9.89 9.76
CA GLU A 26 2.50 -9.78 11.21
C GLU A 26 1.22 -9.39 11.96
N LEU A 27 0.49 -8.38 11.45
CA LEU A 27 -0.78 -7.96 12.04
C LEU A 27 -1.85 -9.07 12.02
N LEU A 28 -1.96 -9.82 10.91
CA LEU A 28 -2.88 -10.96 10.80
C LEU A 28 -2.55 -12.07 11.80
N GLN A 29 -1.26 -12.39 11.98
CA GLN A 29 -0.81 -13.41 12.93
C GLN A 29 -1.09 -13.01 14.39
N ASN A 30 -1.10 -11.70 14.67
CA ASN A 30 -1.43 -11.14 15.97
C ASN A 30 -2.93 -10.82 16.15
N ASN A 31 -3.81 -11.46 15.36
CA ASN A 31 -5.28 -11.34 15.43
C ASN A 31 -5.83 -9.93 15.25
N VAL A 32 -5.07 -9.02 14.63
CA VAL A 32 -5.59 -7.71 14.24
C VAL A 32 -6.50 -7.90 13.03
N GLN A 33 -7.62 -7.18 13.01
CA GLN A 33 -8.58 -7.22 11.90
C GLN A 33 -7.99 -6.54 10.66
N VAL A 34 -7.30 -7.33 9.84
CA VAL A 34 -6.73 -6.90 8.57
C VAL A 34 -7.45 -7.64 7.45
N PRO A 35 -7.89 -6.95 6.38
CA PRO A 35 -8.48 -7.63 5.24
C PRO A 35 -7.49 -8.62 4.62
N GLY A 36 -8.04 -9.78 4.22
CA GLY A 36 -7.27 -10.86 3.62
C GLY A 36 -6.71 -10.49 2.25
N GLY A 37 -5.95 -11.43 1.68
CA GLY A 37 -5.32 -11.23 0.39
C GLY A 37 -4.06 -12.08 0.24
N PHE A 38 -3.23 -11.71 -0.71
CA PHE A 38 -2.01 -12.41 -1.06
C PHE A 38 -0.94 -11.45 -1.55
N VAL A 39 0.30 -11.94 -1.60
CA VAL A 39 1.44 -11.20 -2.13
C VAL A 39 1.96 -11.87 -3.38
N VAL A 40 2.11 -11.10 -4.45
CA VAL A 40 2.95 -11.44 -5.60
C VAL A 40 4.39 -11.19 -5.18
N THR A 41 5.12 -12.28 -5.00
CA THR A 41 6.42 -12.27 -4.32
C THR A 41 7.52 -11.60 -5.14
N THR A 42 8.64 -11.27 -4.49
CA THR A 42 9.86 -10.81 -5.15
C THR A 42 10.43 -11.85 -6.14
N TYR A 43 10.26 -13.14 -5.87
CA TYR A 43 10.60 -14.21 -6.82
C TYR A 43 9.76 -14.10 -8.10
N ALA A 44 8.47 -13.80 -7.97
CA ALA A 44 7.58 -13.64 -9.11
C ALA A 44 7.96 -12.43 -9.97
N TYR A 45 8.39 -11.35 -9.34
CA TYR A 45 8.95 -10.18 -10.02
C TYR A 45 10.18 -10.55 -10.85
N ASP A 46 11.18 -11.20 -10.25
CA ASP A 46 12.42 -11.59 -10.95
C ASP A 46 12.13 -12.48 -12.16
N GLU A 47 11.28 -13.50 -11.98
CA GLU A 47 10.90 -14.42 -13.05
C GLU A 47 10.09 -13.73 -14.15
N PHE A 48 9.20 -12.78 -13.80
CA PHE A 48 8.50 -11.97 -14.78
C PHE A 48 9.46 -11.11 -15.61
N LEU A 49 10.43 -10.44 -14.97
CA LEU A 49 11.41 -9.62 -15.66
C LEU A 49 12.29 -10.44 -16.61
N LYS A 50 12.77 -11.60 -16.13
CA LYS A 50 13.56 -12.54 -16.92
C LYS A 50 12.80 -13.11 -18.11
N ASN A 51 11.54 -13.51 -17.92
CA ASN A 51 10.68 -14.03 -18.98
C ASN A 51 10.47 -13.00 -20.11
N ASN A 52 10.52 -11.70 -19.79
CA ASN A 52 10.34 -10.61 -20.73
C ASN A 52 11.66 -9.97 -21.19
N GLY A 53 12.81 -10.56 -20.86
CA GLY A 53 14.14 -10.09 -21.28
C GLY A 53 14.56 -8.74 -20.71
N VAL A 54 13.91 -8.27 -19.64
CA VAL A 54 14.23 -6.99 -18.99
C VAL A 54 15.62 -7.01 -18.37
N ASP A 55 16.05 -8.15 -17.86
CA ASP A 55 17.40 -8.37 -17.31
C ASP A 55 18.51 -8.08 -18.34
N LYS A 56 18.29 -8.44 -19.61
CA LYS A 56 19.22 -8.14 -20.72
C LYS A 56 19.24 -6.66 -21.04
N ILE A 57 18.06 -6.03 -21.14
CA ILE A 57 17.93 -4.58 -21.40
C ILE A 57 18.63 -3.79 -20.29
N MET A 58 18.42 -4.17 -19.03
CA MET A 58 19.04 -3.52 -17.88
C MET A 58 20.57 -3.61 -17.92
N LYS A 59 21.15 -4.77 -18.27
CA LYS A 59 22.60 -4.92 -18.44
C LYS A 59 23.16 -3.98 -19.51
N GLU A 60 22.45 -3.78 -20.61
CA GLU A 60 22.88 -2.86 -21.67
C GLU A 60 22.84 -1.39 -21.21
N ILE A 61 21.82 -1.00 -20.44
CA ILE A 61 21.70 0.33 -19.85
C ILE A 61 22.88 0.58 -18.87
N THR A 62 23.14 -0.36 -17.96
CA THR A 62 24.23 -0.24 -16.98
C THR A 62 25.62 -0.19 -17.63
N SER A 63 25.81 -0.87 -18.77
CA SER A 63 27.08 -0.83 -19.52
C SER A 63 27.38 0.50 -20.20
N GLY A 64 26.48 1.48 -20.11
CA GLY A 64 26.64 2.81 -20.75
C GLY A 64 26.41 2.81 -22.25
N LYS A 65 26.05 1.66 -22.84
CA LYS A 65 25.73 1.51 -24.28
C LYS A 65 24.43 2.22 -24.67
N TYR A 66 23.51 2.35 -23.72
CA TYR A 66 22.29 3.15 -23.84
C TYR A 66 22.29 4.25 -22.77
N LYS A 67 22.30 5.52 -23.18
CA LYS A 67 21.97 6.64 -22.27
C LYS A 67 20.47 6.56 -21.98
N GLY A 68 20.13 5.87 -20.89
CA GLY A 68 18.84 5.84 -20.21
C GLY A 68 17.59 5.89 -21.09
N ASP A 69 16.89 4.77 -21.21
CA ASP A 69 15.46 4.84 -21.45
C ASP A 69 14.73 3.86 -20.52
N TYR A 70 14.70 4.19 -19.23
CA TYR A 70 13.89 3.44 -18.27
C TYR A 70 12.40 3.50 -18.62
N ASP A 71 11.96 4.45 -19.46
CA ASP A 71 10.60 4.47 -20.01
C ASP A 71 10.39 3.30 -20.96
N TYR A 72 11.39 2.97 -21.77
CA TYR A 72 11.38 1.75 -22.57
C TYR A 72 11.28 0.50 -21.69
N VAL A 73 12.06 0.41 -20.60
CA VAL A 73 11.94 -0.71 -19.64
C VAL A 73 10.54 -0.81 -19.07
N ARG A 74 9.95 0.32 -18.65
CA ARG A 74 8.56 0.39 -18.16
C ARG A 74 7.56 -0.09 -19.21
N LYS A 75 7.72 0.32 -20.47
CA LYS A 75 6.87 -0.14 -21.59
C LYS A 75 7.00 -1.65 -21.84
N VAL A 76 8.20 -2.21 -21.76
CA VAL A 76 8.41 -3.67 -21.89
C VAL A 76 7.70 -4.41 -20.76
N ILE A 77 7.81 -3.94 -19.52
CA ILE A 77 7.14 -4.55 -18.36
C ILE A 77 5.62 -4.46 -18.50
N SER A 78 5.07 -3.30 -18.84
CA SER A 78 3.62 -3.09 -19.00
C SER A 78 3.01 -3.98 -20.08
N ASN A 79 3.74 -4.25 -21.16
CA ASN A 79 3.31 -5.14 -22.25
C ASN A 79 3.77 -6.60 -22.08
N GLY A 80 4.52 -6.90 -21.02
CA GLY A 80 5.12 -8.20 -20.79
C GLY A 80 4.09 -9.31 -20.58
N LYS A 81 4.47 -10.54 -20.88
CA LYS A 81 3.66 -11.74 -20.65
C LYS A 81 4.03 -12.39 -19.32
N TYR A 82 3.02 -12.83 -18.58
CA TYR A 82 3.21 -13.63 -17.38
C TYR A 82 3.67 -15.05 -17.76
N PRO A 83 4.61 -15.66 -17.02
CA PRO A 83 4.81 -17.10 -17.06
C PRO A 83 3.49 -17.83 -16.77
N ASN A 84 3.22 -18.93 -17.48
CA ASN A 84 1.93 -19.64 -17.35
C ASN A 84 1.64 -20.06 -15.91
N GLU A 85 2.64 -20.61 -15.21
CA GLU A 85 2.49 -21.03 -13.81
C GLU A 85 2.17 -19.85 -12.88
N MET A 86 2.84 -18.71 -13.07
CA MET A 86 2.57 -17.49 -12.31
C MET A 86 1.14 -16.99 -12.56
N LEU A 87 0.70 -16.98 -13.82
CA LEU A 87 -0.64 -16.56 -14.20
C LEU A 87 -1.72 -17.42 -13.54
N GLU A 88 -1.55 -18.75 -13.55
CA GLU A 88 -2.49 -19.67 -12.91
C GLU A 88 -2.51 -19.51 -11.38
N GLN A 89 -1.35 -19.30 -10.74
CA GLN A 89 -1.30 -19.01 -9.30
C GLN A 89 -2.02 -17.69 -8.95
N ILE A 90 -1.85 -16.62 -9.76
CA ILE A 90 -2.57 -15.35 -9.57
C ILE A 90 -4.08 -15.55 -9.72
N LYS A 91 -4.51 -16.25 -10.77
CA LYS A 91 -5.94 -16.55 -11.00
C LYS A 91 -6.56 -17.30 -9.83
N ASN A 92 -5.87 -18.35 -9.35
CA ASN A 92 -6.35 -19.16 -8.23
C ASN A 92 -6.42 -18.35 -6.94
N ALA A 93 -5.43 -17.50 -6.68
CA ALA A 93 -5.40 -16.66 -5.48
C ALA A 93 -6.44 -15.53 -5.51
N TYR A 94 -6.70 -14.95 -6.69
CA TYR A 94 -7.77 -13.96 -6.88
C TYR A 94 -9.15 -14.60 -6.68
N GLY A 95 -9.33 -15.84 -7.16
CA GLY A 95 -10.58 -16.58 -7.08
C GLY A 95 -11.60 -16.13 -8.13
N LYS A 96 -12.83 -16.65 -8.02
CA LYS A 96 -13.96 -16.27 -8.87
C LYS A 96 -14.92 -15.38 -8.08
N ASP A 97 -15.59 -14.47 -8.79
CA ASP A 97 -16.62 -13.50 -8.36
C ASP A 97 -16.14 -12.11 -7.94
N ASN A 98 -17.08 -11.15 -8.08
CA ASN A 98 -17.09 -9.68 -7.95
C ASN A 98 -16.33 -9.06 -6.73
N LYS A 99 -15.12 -9.51 -6.44
CA LYS A 99 -14.27 -8.96 -5.39
C LYS A 99 -13.64 -7.65 -5.84
N ARG A 100 -13.59 -6.70 -4.91
CA ARG A 100 -12.82 -5.47 -5.05
C ARG A 100 -11.51 -5.66 -4.32
N VAL A 101 -10.39 -5.45 -5.00
CA VAL A 101 -9.07 -5.54 -4.39
C VAL A 101 -8.30 -4.24 -4.54
N ALA A 102 -7.43 -3.98 -3.57
CA ALA A 102 -6.37 -2.99 -3.64
C ALA A 102 -5.10 -3.68 -4.13
N VAL A 103 -4.41 -3.08 -5.10
CA VAL A 103 -3.12 -3.54 -5.60
C VAL A 103 -2.07 -2.53 -5.18
N ARG A 104 -1.18 -2.92 -4.27
CA ARG A 104 -0.25 -2.02 -3.58
C ARG A 104 1.17 -2.52 -3.79
N SER A 105 2.03 -1.68 -4.34
CA SER A 105 3.47 -2.00 -4.38
C SER A 105 4.02 -2.15 -2.95
N SER A 106 4.87 -3.17 -2.76
CA SER A 106 5.62 -3.43 -1.53
C SER A 106 7.08 -3.72 -1.86
N ALA A 107 7.95 -2.76 -1.65
CA ALA A 107 9.38 -2.91 -1.92
C ALA A 107 10.11 -3.51 -0.71
N THR A 108 11.20 -4.26 -0.97
CA THR A 108 12.06 -4.84 0.08
C THR A 108 12.84 -3.79 0.89
N ALA A 109 12.93 -2.56 0.40
CA ALA A 109 13.68 -1.48 1.03
C ALA A 109 12.83 -0.58 1.96
N GLU A 110 11.54 -0.89 2.14
CA GLU A 110 10.57 -0.05 2.88
C GLU A 110 10.87 0.13 4.36
N ASP A 111 11.50 -0.86 5.01
CA ASP A 111 11.69 -0.90 6.47
C ASP A 111 13.12 -0.56 6.91
N LEU A 112 13.97 -0.08 6.00
CA LEU A 112 15.27 0.45 6.39
C LEU A 112 15.04 1.75 7.17
N SER A 113 15.60 1.82 8.37
CA SER A 113 15.32 2.85 9.39
C SER A 113 15.46 4.31 8.94
N ASP A 114 16.12 4.56 7.80
CA ASP A 114 16.33 5.90 7.22
C ASP A 114 15.48 6.18 5.96
N ALA A 115 14.62 5.25 5.55
CA ALA A 115 13.91 5.31 4.27
C ALA A 115 12.40 5.45 4.45
N SER A 116 11.91 6.66 4.64
CA SER A 116 10.47 6.93 4.54
C SER A 116 10.01 6.89 3.08
N PHE A 117 9.65 5.69 2.61
CA PHE A 117 9.00 5.48 1.30
C PHE A 117 7.54 5.98 1.25
N ALA A 118 7.08 6.67 2.30
CA ALA A 118 5.74 7.24 2.38
C ALA A 118 5.44 8.09 1.13
N GLY A 119 4.41 7.69 0.38
CA GLY A 119 3.93 8.41 -0.80
C GLY A 119 4.75 8.24 -2.09
N GLN A 120 5.63 7.22 -2.18
CA GLN A 120 6.40 6.96 -3.42
C GLN A 120 5.87 5.80 -4.27
N GLN A 121 4.79 5.16 -3.82
CA GLN A 121 4.45 3.81 -4.23
C GLN A 121 3.08 3.72 -4.86
N GLU A 122 3.04 3.15 -6.06
CA GLU A 122 1.80 2.90 -6.80
C GLU A 122 0.84 2.06 -5.96
N THR A 123 -0.36 2.59 -5.80
CA THR A 123 -1.50 1.96 -5.16
C THR A 123 -2.70 2.15 -6.06
N TYR A 124 -3.38 1.05 -6.39
CA TYR A 124 -4.59 1.05 -7.20
C TYR A 124 -5.74 0.50 -6.35
N LEU A 125 -6.81 1.27 -6.23
CA LEU A 125 -7.99 0.90 -5.46
C LEU A 125 -9.13 0.46 -6.39
N ASN A 126 -10.09 -0.28 -5.83
CA ASN A 126 -11.30 -0.73 -6.53
C ASN A 126 -11.03 -1.52 -7.81
N VAL A 127 -10.04 -2.42 -7.80
CA VAL A 127 -9.78 -3.32 -8.93
C VAL A 127 -10.78 -4.47 -8.92
N ARG A 128 -11.52 -4.67 -10.02
CA ARG A 128 -12.71 -5.56 -10.07
C ARG A 128 -12.63 -6.75 -11.02
N SER A 129 -11.64 -6.79 -11.92
CA SER A 129 -11.49 -7.90 -12.88
C SER A 129 -10.08 -8.48 -12.82
N LEU A 130 -9.97 -9.73 -13.27
CA LEU A 130 -8.68 -10.41 -13.39
C LEU A 130 -7.76 -9.66 -14.37
N GLU A 131 -8.29 -9.19 -15.49
CA GLU A 131 -7.54 -8.43 -16.49
C GLU A 131 -6.98 -7.14 -15.88
N ALA A 132 -7.83 -6.40 -15.16
CA ALA A 132 -7.43 -5.19 -14.47
C ALA A 132 -6.36 -5.49 -13.39
N LEU A 133 -6.55 -6.53 -12.59
CA LEU A 133 -5.58 -6.98 -11.59
C LEU A 133 -4.22 -7.29 -12.22
N LEU A 134 -4.21 -8.09 -13.28
CA LEU A 134 -3.00 -8.45 -14.02
C LEU A 134 -2.32 -7.20 -14.57
N GLN A 135 -3.06 -6.22 -15.07
CA GLN A 135 -2.46 -4.97 -15.53
C GLN A 135 -1.88 -4.13 -14.37
N ARG A 136 -2.61 -4.01 -13.25
CA ARG A 136 -2.13 -3.23 -12.09
C ARG A 136 -0.89 -3.85 -11.44
N ILE A 137 -0.77 -5.18 -11.42
CA ILE A 137 0.47 -5.87 -10.98
C ILE A 137 1.66 -5.48 -11.87
N LYS A 138 1.49 -5.48 -13.21
CA LYS A 138 2.55 -5.03 -14.13
C LYS A 138 2.92 -3.57 -13.90
N ASN A 139 1.92 -2.71 -13.65
CA ASN A 139 2.19 -1.30 -13.37
C ASN A 139 3.00 -1.13 -12.07
N CYS A 140 2.71 -1.91 -11.02
CA CYS A 140 3.54 -1.94 -9.81
C CYS A 140 4.96 -2.46 -10.08
N PHE A 141 5.14 -3.45 -10.96
CA PHE A 141 6.47 -3.89 -11.37
C PHE A 141 7.22 -2.80 -12.16
N ALA A 142 6.52 -2.10 -13.06
CA ALA A 142 7.08 -1.01 -13.85
C ALA A 142 7.46 0.20 -12.99
N SER A 143 6.71 0.48 -11.92
CA SER A 143 6.99 1.62 -11.04
C SER A 143 8.35 1.52 -10.33
N CYS A 144 8.89 0.31 -10.17
CA CYS A 144 10.26 0.06 -9.69
C CYS A 144 11.33 0.69 -10.60
N PHE A 145 10.99 1.05 -11.84
CA PHE A 145 11.86 1.70 -12.83
C PHE A 145 11.44 3.16 -13.10
N SER A 146 10.66 3.77 -12.21
CA SER A 146 10.42 5.22 -12.24
C SER A 146 11.68 6.00 -11.88
N ASP A 147 11.79 7.24 -12.38
CA ASP A 147 12.92 8.13 -12.10
C ASP A 147 13.18 8.26 -10.60
N ARG A 148 12.11 8.44 -9.82
CA ARG A 148 12.18 8.53 -8.36
C ARG A 148 12.76 7.27 -7.71
N SER A 149 12.33 6.08 -8.16
CA SER A 149 12.85 4.80 -7.65
C SER A 149 14.32 4.60 -8.01
N ILE A 150 14.73 5.04 -9.20
CA ILE A 150 16.12 4.95 -9.66
C ILE A 150 17.02 5.92 -8.89
N GLU A 151 16.59 7.17 -8.74
CA GLU A 151 17.31 8.19 -7.97
C GLU A 151 17.50 7.76 -6.52
N TYR A 152 16.46 7.17 -5.91
CA TYR A 152 16.53 6.62 -4.57
C TYR A 152 17.61 5.52 -4.46
N ARG A 153 17.63 4.56 -5.40
CA ARG A 153 18.65 3.49 -5.41
C ARG A 153 20.06 4.05 -5.50
N LYS A 154 20.28 5.02 -6.39
CA LYS A 154 21.57 5.71 -6.54
C LYS A 154 22.01 6.40 -5.25
N LYS A 155 21.11 7.13 -4.58
CA LYS A 155 21.41 7.84 -3.32
C LYS A 155 21.70 6.90 -2.16
N SER A 156 21.03 5.76 -2.12
CA SER A 156 21.12 4.82 -1.00
C SER A 156 22.31 3.85 -1.10
N GLY A 157 23.12 3.94 -2.16
CA GLY A 157 24.23 3.00 -2.40
C GLY A 157 23.78 1.57 -2.67
N TYR A 158 22.47 1.33 -2.86
CA TYR A 158 21.97 0.06 -3.33
C TYR A 158 22.39 -0.09 -4.78
N GLY A 159 23.29 -1.03 -5.05
CA GLY A 159 23.63 -1.42 -6.42
C GLY A 159 22.35 -1.67 -7.23
N GLU A 160 22.41 -1.40 -8.53
CA GLU A 160 21.23 -1.34 -9.43
C GLU A 160 20.33 -2.59 -9.40
N ASN A 161 20.77 -3.70 -8.79
CA ASN A 161 20.13 -5.01 -8.78
C ASN A 161 19.38 -5.41 -7.48
N ASN A 162 19.38 -4.61 -6.41
CA ASN A 162 18.96 -5.13 -5.08
C ASN A 162 17.56 -4.73 -4.58
N VAL A 163 16.84 -3.81 -5.25
CA VAL A 163 15.46 -3.49 -4.85
C VAL A 163 14.49 -4.31 -5.68
N LYS A 164 13.89 -5.33 -5.05
CA LYS A 164 12.85 -6.16 -5.67
C LYS A 164 11.47 -5.62 -5.31
N GLY A 165 10.57 -5.63 -6.28
CA GLY A 165 9.18 -5.22 -6.09
C GLY A 165 8.28 -6.41 -5.80
N ALA A 166 7.78 -6.53 -4.58
CA ALA A 166 6.61 -7.35 -4.31
C ALA A 166 5.33 -6.52 -4.53
N VAL A 167 4.19 -7.19 -4.70
CA VAL A 167 2.88 -6.55 -4.84
C VAL A 167 1.89 -7.20 -3.91
N VAL A 168 1.33 -6.41 -3.00
CA VAL A 168 0.24 -6.83 -2.11
C VAL A 168 -1.07 -6.66 -2.86
N VAL A 169 -1.85 -7.73 -2.92
CA VAL A 169 -3.24 -7.74 -3.41
C VAL A 169 -4.13 -8.02 -2.21
N GLN A 170 -4.89 -7.02 -1.79
CA GLN A 170 -5.66 -7.06 -0.55
C GLN A 170 -7.15 -6.82 -0.83
N ASP A 171 -8.03 -7.56 -0.15
CA ASP A 171 -9.46 -7.34 -0.23
C ASP A 171 -9.82 -5.91 0.23
N MET A 172 -10.68 -5.23 -0.52
CA MET A 172 -11.16 -3.89 -0.17
C MET A 172 -12.36 -3.98 0.78
N ILE A 173 -12.44 -3.06 1.73
CA ILE A 173 -13.54 -2.94 2.69
C ILE A 173 -14.43 -1.75 2.30
N GLU A 174 -15.74 -1.89 2.44
CA GLU A 174 -16.67 -0.76 2.34
C GLU A 174 -16.62 0.06 3.63
N SER A 175 -15.78 1.11 3.63
CA SER A 175 -15.59 1.96 4.80
C SER A 175 -16.54 3.15 4.80
N GLU A 176 -17.33 3.27 5.85
CA GLU A 176 -18.10 4.50 6.15
C GLU A 176 -17.15 5.64 6.51
N CYS A 177 -16.11 5.32 7.28
CA CYS A 177 -15.06 6.23 7.74
C CYS A 177 -13.70 5.54 7.68
N SER A 178 -12.65 6.33 7.55
CA SER A 178 -11.27 5.86 7.48
C SER A 178 -10.31 6.94 7.97
N GLY A 179 -9.07 6.56 8.24
CA GLY A 179 -8.14 7.46 8.89
C GLY A 179 -6.72 6.96 8.98
N VAL A 180 -5.91 7.75 9.67
CA VAL A 180 -4.53 7.41 10.03
C VAL A 180 -4.38 7.62 11.53
N MET A 181 -3.72 6.67 12.19
CA MET A 181 -3.38 6.74 13.60
C MET A 181 -1.87 6.69 13.78
N PHE A 182 -1.35 7.54 14.66
CA PHE A 182 0.03 7.54 15.10
C PHE A 182 0.07 7.29 16.61
N THR A 183 0.91 6.34 17.05
CA THR A 183 1.13 6.03 18.48
C THR A 183 2.04 7.05 19.18
N ALA A 184 2.51 8.06 18.46
CA ALA A 184 3.17 9.25 18.96
C ALA A 184 2.59 10.48 18.26
N ASN A 185 2.54 11.62 18.94
CA ASN A 185 2.04 12.85 18.34
C ASN A 185 3.09 13.44 17.40
N VAL A 186 2.88 13.29 16.10
CA VAL A 186 3.79 13.75 15.05
C VAL A 186 3.82 15.27 14.87
N VAL A 187 2.88 16.02 15.46
CA VAL A 187 2.82 17.48 15.37
C VAL A 187 3.78 18.14 16.36
N ASN A 188 3.90 17.58 17.57
CA ASN A 188 4.73 18.13 18.65
C ASN A 188 5.86 17.20 19.13
N GLY A 189 5.96 15.98 18.58
CA GLY A 189 6.95 14.97 18.95
C GLY A 189 6.67 14.23 20.26
N ASN A 190 5.53 14.46 20.92
CA ASN A 190 5.22 13.84 22.20
C ASN A 190 4.84 12.37 22.04
N ARG A 191 5.66 11.46 22.59
CA ARG A 191 5.48 10.00 22.54
C ARG A 191 4.46 9.46 23.55
N ASP A 192 4.04 10.27 24.53
CA ASP A 192 2.96 9.92 25.47
C ASP A 192 1.57 10.33 24.95
N GLN A 193 1.49 10.78 23.70
CA GLN A 193 0.25 11.17 23.04
C GLN A 193 0.05 10.38 21.75
N MET A 194 -1.17 9.92 21.51
CA MET A 194 -1.58 9.30 20.25
C MET A 194 -2.39 10.30 19.43
N LEU A 195 -2.20 10.29 18.12
CA LEU A 195 -2.92 11.15 17.18
C LEU A 195 -3.77 10.29 16.25
N ILE A 196 -5.08 10.54 16.21
CA ILE A 196 -6.01 9.89 15.27
C ILE A 196 -6.59 10.96 14.37
N ASN A 197 -6.42 10.79 13.06
CA ASN A 197 -7.08 11.57 12.02
C ASN A 197 -8.12 10.71 11.31
N SER A 198 -9.36 11.16 11.21
CA SER A 198 -10.44 10.41 10.56
C SER A 198 -11.34 11.28 9.68
N SER A 199 -11.84 10.69 8.59
CA SER A 199 -12.80 11.32 7.68
C SER A 199 -13.75 10.27 7.08
N PHE A 200 -14.80 10.72 6.41
CA PHE A 200 -15.77 9.85 5.74
C PHE A 200 -15.19 9.23 4.45
N GLY A 201 -15.69 8.04 4.11
CA GLY A 201 -15.33 7.29 2.90
C GLY A 201 -13.98 6.57 3.01
N LEU A 202 -13.35 6.32 1.86
CA LEU A 202 -12.07 5.61 1.75
C LEU A 202 -10.88 6.46 2.22
N GLY A 203 -9.87 5.78 2.77
CA GLY A 203 -8.71 6.40 3.45
C GLY A 203 -7.77 7.21 2.56
N GLU A 204 -7.90 7.03 1.25
CA GLU A 204 -7.17 7.79 0.23
C GLU A 204 -7.32 9.31 0.45
N SER A 205 -8.51 9.77 0.86
CA SER A 205 -8.77 11.19 1.11
C SER A 205 -7.85 11.80 2.19
N VAL A 206 -7.65 11.06 3.28
CA VAL A 206 -6.84 11.47 4.43
C VAL A 206 -5.36 11.38 4.10
N VAL A 207 -4.93 10.26 3.51
CA VAL A 207 -3.51 10.00 3.20
C VAL A 207 -2.98 10.97 2.13
N SER A 208 -3.81 11.32 1.14
CA SER A 208 -3.43 12.26 0.07
C SER A 208 -3.57 13.73 0.48
N GLY A 209 -4.03 14.03 1.71
CA GLY A 209 -4.17 15.40 2.22
C GLY A 209 -5.22 16.24 1.51
N ILE A 210 -6.15 15.63 0.77
CA ILE A 210 -7.18 16.34 -0.01
C ILE A 210 -8.41 16.72 0.81
N VAL A 211 -8.47 16.27 2.07
CA VAL A 211 -9.52 16.56 3.04
C VAL A 211 -8.90 17.07 4.33
N ASN A 212 -9.63 17.94 5.04
CA ASN A 212 -9.32 18.30 6.44
C ASN A 212 -10.10 17.34 7.36
N PRO A 213 -9.43 16.33 7.96
CA PRO A 213 -10.07 15.29 8.76
C PRO A 213 -10.39 15.78 10.18
N ASP A 214 -11.25 15.04 10.89
CA ASP A 214 -11.32 15.16 12.34
C ASP A 214 -10.02 14.71 12.97
N GLN A 215 -9.63 15.36 14.07
CA GLN A 215 -8.44 15.05 14.82
C GLN A 215 -8.78 14.76 16.28
N PHE A 216 -8.27 13.65 16.81
CA PHE A 216 -8.38 13.26 18.20
C PHE A 216 -6.97 13.03 18.76
N ILE A 217 -6.68 13.64 19.91
CA ILE A 217 -5.44 13.41 20.63
C ILE A 217 -5.79 12.63 21.89
N LEU A 218 -5.16 11.47 22.08
CA LEU A 218 -5.31 10.64 23.26
C LEU A 218 -4.04 10.70 24.11
N ASP A 219 -4.17 10.53 25.41
CA ASP A 219 -3.03 10.20 26.27
C ASP A 219 -2.61 8.73 26.10
N LYS A 220 -1.50 8.35 26.73
CA LYS A 220 -1.02 6.96 26.74
C LYS A 220 -1.98 5.94 27.37
N TYR A 221 -3.01 6.39 28.09
CA TYR A 221 -4.05 5.56 28.72
C TYR A 221 -5.34 5.50 27.89
N GLY A 222 -5.35 6.11 26.69
CA GLY A 222 -6.51 6.10 25.80
C GLY A 222 -7.57 7.14 26.11
N GLN A 223 -7.31 8.08 27.03
CA GLN A 223 -8.22 9.17 27.32
C GLN A 223 -8.07 10.29 26.30
N VAL A 224 -9.18 10.81 25.79
CA VAL A 224 -9.16 11.90 24.82
C VAL A 224 -8.81 13.22 25.52
N ILE A 225 -7.64 13.75 25.20
CA ILE A 225 -7.14 15.05 25.67
C ILE A 225 -7.75 16.19 24.86
N SER A 226 -7.85 16.02 23.54
CA SER A 226 -8.31 17.06 22.63
C SER A 226 -9.05 16.47 21.43
N LYS A 227 -10.02 17.24 20.93
CA LYS A 227 -10.78 16.94 19.71
C LYS A 227 -10.83 18.20 18.85
N THR A 228 -10.59 18.05 17.55
CA THR A 228 -10.72 19.14 16.58
C THR A 228 -11.56 18.64 15.41
N LEU A 229 -12.69 19.32 15.16
CA LEU A 229 -13.61 18.94 14.10
C LEU A 229 -13.02 19.41 12.77
N GLY A 230 -12.84 18.47 11.84
CA GLY A 230 -12.41 18.75 10.48
C GLY A 230 -13.57 19.21 9.61
N LYS A 231 -13.27 19.98 8.55
CA LYS A 231 -14.31 20.44 7.61
C LYS A 231 -14.93 19.28 6.81
N LYS A 232 -14.16 18.23 6.52
CA LYS A 232 -14.62 17.01 5.83
C LYS A 232 -15.46 17.29 4.57
N GLU A 233 -15.08 18.28 3.77
CA GLU A 233 -15.90 18.78 2.64
C GLU A 233 -16.09 17.75 1.51
N CYS A 234 -15.24 16.71 1.47
CA CYS A 234 -15.28 15.66 0.47
C CYS A 234 -14.94 14.29 1.07
N LYS A 235 -15.40 13.24 0.37
CA LYS A 235 -15.08 11.85 0.65
C LYS A 235 -14.77 11.10 -0.65
N ILE A 236 -14.01 10.02 -0.54
CA ILE A 236 -13.75 9.11 -1.65
C ILE A 236 -14.66 7.90 -1.50
N ILE A 237 -15.37 7.54 -2.56
CA ILE A 237 -16.26 6.37 -2.61
C ILE A 237 -15.92 5.48 -3.79
N TYR A 238 -16.47 4.26 -3.79
CA TYR A 238 -16.44 3.40 -4.96
C TYR A 238 -17.21 4.00 -6.13
N ASP A 239 -16.66 3.81 -7.32
CA ASP A 239 -17.35 3.97 -8.59
C ASP A 239 -17.43 2.63 -9.34
N GLU A 240 -17.85 2.65 -10.61
CA GLU A 240 -17.96 1.43 -11.41
C GLU A 240 -16.64 0.65 -11.49
N ASN A 241 -15.51 1.30 -11.81
CA ASN A 241 -14.21 0.64 -11.99
C ASN A 241 -13.04 1.33 -11.27
N GLU A 242 -13.27 2.48 -10.65
CA GLU A 242 -12.26 3.28 -9.95
C GLU A 242 -12.85 3.87 -8.68
N THR A 243 -12.12 4.74 -7.99
CA THR A 243 -12.65 5.54 -6.88
C THR A 243 -13.03 6.93 -7.39
N LYS A 244 -14.04 7.55 -6.78
CA LYS A 244 -14.44 8.92 -7.12
C LYS A 244 -14.55 9.81 -5.90
N LYS A 245 -14.19 11.08 -6.10
CA LYS A 245 -14.34 12.15 -5.12
C LYS A 245 -15.75 12.73 -5.20
N VAL A 246 -16.46 12.70 -4.08
CA VAL A 246 -17.79 13.32 -3.95
C VAL A 246 -17.79 14.31 -2.79
N LYS A 247 -18.69 15.29 -2.85
CA LYS A 247 -18.93 16.19 -1.71
C LYS A 247 -19.61 15.42 -0.59
N VAL A 248 -19.28 15.77 0.65
CA VAL A 248 -20.02 15.31 1.83
C VAL A 248 -21.19 16.26 2.05
N ASP A 249 -22.38 15.75 2.38
CA ASP A 249 -23.54 16.61 2.64
C ASP A 249 -23.27 17.50 3.85
N LEU A 250 -23.77 18.74 3.81
CA LEU A 250 -23.50 19.76 4.84
C LEU A 250 -23.86 19.30 6.25
N GLU A 251 -24.88 18.46 6.39
CA GLU A 251 -25.29 17.89 7.68
C GLU A 251 -24.23 16.96 8.30
N TYR A 252 -23.43 16.26 7.48
CA TYR A 252 -22.38 15.37 7.95
C TYR A 252 -21.05 16.09 8.18
N GLN A 253 -20.79 17.20 7.48
CA GLN A 253 -19.54 17.96 7.65
C GLN A 253 -19.37 18.49 9.08
N SER A 254 -20.49 18.84 9.75
CA SER A 254 -20.51 19.29 11.14
C SER A 254 -20.56 18.17 12.19
N LYS A 255 -20.59 16.90 11.76
CA LYS A 255 -20.58 15.73 12.64
C LYS A 255 -19.18 15.13 12.76
N TRP A 256 -18.91 14.45 13.87
CA TRP A 256 -17.72 13.61 14.01
C TRP A 256 -17.83 12.39 13.11
N SER A 257 -16.74 12.04 12.44
CA SER A 257 -16.64 10.85 11.60
C SER A 257 -16.57 9.56 12.43
N ILE A 258 -16.04 9.59 13.64
CA ILE A 258 -15.97 8.42 14.52
C ILE A 258 -16.51 8.74 15.92
N GLY A 259 -17.05 7.71 16.58
CA GLY A 259 -17.63 7.79 17.92
C GLY A 259 -16.63 7.44 19.03
N LYS A 260 -17.11 7.51 20.28
CA LYS A 260 -16.30 7.13 21.46
C LYS A 260 -15.88 5.65 21.42
N GLU A 261 -16.77 4.77 20.98
CA GLU A 261 -16.50 3.33 20.89
C GLU A 261 -15.41 3.02 19.86
N ASP A 262 -15.41 3.72 18.73
CA ASP A 262 -14.37 3.58 17.70
C ASP A 262 -13.00 4.01 18.23
N ILE A 263 -12.95 5.14 18.97
CA ILE A 263 -11.71 5.63 19.58
C ILE A 263 -11.14 4.62 20.57
N VAL A 264 -12.00 3.97 21.38
CA VAL A 264 -11.57 2.93 22.33
C VAL A 264 -10.99 1.73 21.57
N LYS A 265 -11.68 1.23 20.55
CA LYS A 265 -11.20 0.11 19.73
C LYS A 265 -9.88 0.43 19.03
N LEU A 266 -9.73 1.64 18.50
CA LEU A 266 -8.48 2.10 17.87
C LEU A 266 -7.34 2.17 18.88
N TYR A 267 -7.61 2.63 20.10
CA TYR A 267 -6.63 2.61 21.20
C TYR A 267 -6.23 1.18 21.57
N GLU A 268 -7.19 0.26 21.72
CA GLU A 268 -6.89 -1.16 22.02
C GLU A 268 -5.99 -1.79 20.95
N ILE A 269 -6.22 -1.48 19.68
CA ILE A 269 -5.37 -1.93 18.57
C ILE A 269 -3.97 -1.31 18.66
N SER A 270 -3.86 -0.04 19.05
CA SER A 270 -2.58 0.70 19.04
C SER A 270 -1.57 0.21 20.08
N ILE A 271 -2.05 -0.43 21.15
CA ILE A 271 -1.22 -0.95 22.25
C ILE A 271 -0.83 -2.43 22.09
N ILE A 272 -1.29 -3.09 21.02
CA ILE A 272 -0.87 -4.46 20.68
C ILE A 272 0.64 -4.45 20.42
N ARG A 273 1.37 -5.34 21.10
CA ARG A 273 2.81 -5.52 20.91
C ARG A 273 3.03 -6.60 19.84
N LEU A 274 3.71 -6.21 18.75
CA LEU A 274 4.10 -7.06 17.61
C LEU A 274 5.61 -7.38 17.64
#